data_AF-A0A8T1QGQ3-F1
#
_entry.id   AF-A0A8T1QGQ3-F1
#
_cell.length_a   1.000
_cell.length_b   1.000
_cell.length_c   1.000
_cell.angle_alpha   90.00
_cell.angle_beta   90.00
_cell.angle_gamma   90.00
#
_symmetry.space_group_name_H-M   'P 1'
#
loop_
_entity.id
_entity.type
_entity.pdbx_description
1 polymer ?
#
loop_
_entity_poly.entity_id
_entity_poly.type
_entity_poly.pdbx_seq_one_letter_code
_entity_poly.pdbx_strand_id
1 'polypeptide(L)'
;MADYEPLTDVEQQLQTNRRATRVASLDVFRGLCVFLMMLVDYGGSVFPIISHSPWDGIHLADFVMPFFLFIAGLSPALAYKKVPNRAEATWKAVLRAVKLFLLGVLLQGGYLHGVNSLTYGVDIEKIRWMGVLQRISIGYIVAALCEIWLTCRTWRQEGFFKSYFWHWCIAFSLSAVYMLLLYGLYVPNWQFTAPAWASSLSPSNDSNVYTVRCEVRGDLGPACNSAGMIDRYILGVDHLYMKPAYRNLKECKISDDQDCSPPWCDAPFDPEGILSSLTAAVTCIFGLQYGHILADLQDHKERLTKWSLLSISSFILGLLLAFAGIPVNKSLYTVSYMLITSASAGITFCALYLLVDVYGSRRLTSVLEWMGMHSLSIFVLITSNLAIIAIQGFYWTAPENNIVHWIISRLVHA
;
A
#
# COMPACT_ATOMS: atom_id res chain seq x y z
N MET A 1 -44.81 -20.37 38.52
CA MET A 1 -43.77 -19.35 38.72
C MET A 1 -42.46 -20.10 38.53
N ALA A 2 -41.90 -20.06 37.32
CA ALA A 2 -40.68 -20.80 37.01
C ALA A 2 -39.49 -19.93 37.43
N ASP A 3 -38.69 -20.45 38.36
CA ASP A 3 -37.55 -19.77 38.94
C ASP A 3 -36.50 -19.46 37.87
N TYR A 4 -36.07 -18.20 37.84
CA TYR A 4 -34.98 -17.73 37.01
C TYR A 4 -33.68 -17.93 37.79
N GLU A 5 -32.96 -19.02 37.53
CA GLU A 5 -31.60 -19.18 38.04
C GLU A 5 -30.65 -18.22 37.28
N PRO A 6 -29.91 -17.34 37.98
CA PRO A 6 -28.90 -16.52 37.34
C PRO A 6 -27.71 -17.38 36.89
N LEU A 7 -27.28 -17.18 35.63
CA LEU A 7 -26.08 -17.81 35.06
C LEU A 7 -24.87 -17.65 35.98
N THR A 8 -24.13 -18.73 36.17
CA THR A 8 -22.95 -18.76 37.05
C THR A 8 -21.81 -17.90 36.50
N ASP A 9 -21.02 -17.26 37.38
CA ASP A 9 -19.86 -16.42 37.00
C ASP A 9 -18.87 -17.13 36.06
N VAL A 10 -18.82 -18.47 36.11
CA VAL A 10 -17.99 -19.32 35.25
C VAL A 10 -18.48 -19.31 33.79
N GLU A 11 -19.80 -19.27 33.56
CA GLU A 11 -20.38 -19.19 32.21
C GLU A 11 -20.24 -17.78 31.62
N GLN A 12 -20.31 -16.74 32.45
CA GLN A 12 -19.97 -15.37 32.05
C GLN A 12 -18.46 -15.22 31.77
N GLN A 13 -17.59 -15.89 32.52
CA GLN A 13 -16.15 -15.95 32.24
C GLN A 13 -15.82 -16.75 30.98
N LEU A 14 -16.51 -17.87 30.70
CA LEU A 14 -16.35 -18.64 29.46
C LEU A 14 -16.84 -17.87 28.23
N GLN A 15 -17.87 -17.04 28.35
CA GLN A 15 -18.34 -16.16 27.27
C GLN A 15 -17.42 -14.96 27.05
N THR A 16 -16.86 -14.37 28.11
CA THR A 16 -15.89 -13.25 28.00
C THR A 16 -14.51 -13.71 27.51
N ASN A 17 -14.14 -14.98 27.68
CA ASN A 17 -12.88 -15.56 27.19
C ASN A 17 -12.91 -16.19 25.80
N ARG A 18 -14.05 -16.22 25.10
CA ARG A 18 -14.03 -16.45 23.64
C ARG A 18 -13.48 -15.21 22.95
N ARG A 19 -12.18 -14.94 23.12
CA ARG A 19 -11.44 -14.07 22.20
C ARG A 19 -11.79 -14.54 20.81
N ALA A 20 -12.34 -13.64 19.99
CA ALA A 20 -12.65 -13.93 18.60
C ALA A 20 -11.44 -14.65 17.98
N THR A 21 -11.64 -15.90 17.56
CA THR A 21 -10.56 -16.77 17.08
C THR A 21 -9.92 -16.06 15.91
N ARG A 22 -8.69 -15.57 16.08
CA ARG A 22 -7.96 -14.91 14.99
C ARG A 22 -7.75 -15.92 13.86
N VAL A 23 -7.93 -15.45 12.64
CA VAL A 23 -7.69 -16.26 11.44
C VAL A 23 -6.20 -16.27 11.18
N ALA A 24 -5.55 -17.43 11.34
CA ALA A 24 -4.09 -17.54 11.28
C ALA A 24 -3.54 -17.20 9.89
N SER A 25 -4.22 -17.64 8.81
CA SER A 25 -3.82 -17.29 7.44
C SER A 25 -3.80 -15.78 7.17
N LEU A 26 -4.67 -15.01 7.83
CA LEU A 26 -4.71 -13.55 7.70
C LEU A 26 -3.46 -12.92 8.32
N ASP A 27 -3.06 -13.38 9.50
CA ASP A 27 -1.85 -12.89 10.16
C ASP A 27 -0.60 -13.34 9.40
N VAL A 28 -0.53 -14.59 8.92
CA VAL A 28 0.56 -15.05 8.05
C VAL A 28 0.66 -14.21 6.76
N PHE A 29 -0.47 -13.85 6.14
CA PHE A 29 -0.44 -13.03 4.92
C PHE A 29 0.06 -11.61 5.22
N ARG A 30 -0.34 -11.00 6.34
CA ARG A 30 0.23 -9.71 6.77
C ARG A 30 1.73 -9.82 7.02
N GLY A 31 2.17 -10.88 7.67
CA GLY A 31 3.59 -11.14 7.92
C GLY A 31 4.39 -11.31 6.64
N LEU A 32 3.84 -12.01 5.65
CA LEU A 32 4.43 -12.11 4.32
C LEU A 32 4.60 -10.73 3.67
N CYS A 33 3.60 -9.84 3.78
CA CYS A 33 3.69 -8.48 3.24
C CYS A 33 4.82 -7.68 3.91
N VAL A 34 4.94 -7.76 5.24
CA VAL A 34 6.01 -7.10 6.00
C VAL A 34 7.38 -7.67 5.65
N PHE A 35 7.47 -9.00 5.51
CA PHE A 35 8.70 -9.67 5.08
C PHE A 35 9.12 -9.24 3.67
N LEU A 36 8.19 -9.21 2.71
CA LEU A 36 8.46 -8.78 1.34
C LEU A 36 8.87 -7.30 1.28
N MET A 37 8.20 -6.44 2.06
CA MET A 37 8.58 -5.04 2.20
C MET A 37 10.03 -4.91 2.68
N MET A 38 10.40 -5.60 3.76
CA MET A 38 11.77 -5.61 4.26
C MET A 38 12.77 -6.12 3.21
N LEU A 39 12.45 -7.22 2.52
CA LEU A 39 13.31 -7.80 1.50
C LEU A 39 13.57 -6.82 0.35
N VAL A 40 12.55 -6.09 -0.09
CA VAL A 40 12.63 -5.13 -1.19
C VAL A 40 13.36 -3.85 -0.75
N ASP A 41 13.09 -3.34 0.45
CA ASP A 41 13.71 -2.11 0.96
C ASP A 41 15.22 -2.27 1.14
N TYR A 42 15.67 -3.43 1.63
CA TYR A 42 17.09 -3.70 1.87
C TYR A 42 17.80 -4.40 0.70
N GLY A 43 17.09 -5.23 -0.08
CA GLY A 43 17.66 -6.00 -1.19
C GLY A 43 17.51 -5.35 -2.57
N GLY A 44 16.60 -4.40 -2.72
CA GLY A 44 16.26 -3.79 -4.01
C GLY A 44 17.42 -3.08 -4.70
N SER A 45 18.34 -2.49 -3.93
CA SER A 45 19.53 -1.83 -4.49
C SER A 45 20.52 -2.82 -5.13
N VAL A 46 20.54 -4.07 -4.66
CA VAL A 46 21.47 -5.12 -5.12
C VAL A 46 20.88 -5.90 -6.29
N PHE A 47 19.57 -6.15 -6.27
CA PHE A 47 18.89 -7.02 -7.22
C PHE A 47 17.78 -6.25 -7.95
N PRO A 48 18.01 -5.79 -9.20
CA PRO A 48 17.03 -4.99 -9.94
C PRO A 48 15.66 -5.66 -10.13
N ILE A 49 15.62 -7.00 -10.20
CA ILE A 49 14.38 -7.79 -10.37
C ILE A 49 13.45 -7.70 -9.14
N ILE A 50 13.99 -7.40 -7.96
CA ILE A 50 13.21 -7.19 -6.75
C ILE A 50 13.06 -5.70 -6.40
N SER A 51 13.61 -4.78 -7.19
CA SER A 51 13.33 -3.34 -7.07
C SER A 51 12.09 -2.93 -7.86
N HIS A 52 11.56 -1.73 -7.61
CA HIS A 52 10.42 -1.20 -8.36
C HIS A 52 10.69 -1.10 -9.87
N SER A 53 9.67 -1.37 -10.68
CA SER A 53 9.74 -0.97 -12.09
C SER A 53 9.90 0.56 -12.18
N PRO A 54 10.76 1.10 -13.07
CA PRO A 54 10.93 2.54 -13.21
C PRO A 54 9.64 3.28 -13.56
N TRP A 55 8.78 2.69 -14.40
CA TRP A 55 7.50 3.29 -14.78
C TRP A 55 6.45 2.23 -15.12
N ASP A 56 6.49 1.69 -16.35
CA ASP A 56 5.61 0.62 -16.80
C ASP A 56 6.21 -0.76 -16.52
N GLY A 57 5.34 -1.72 -16.22
CA GLY A 57 5.72 -3.08 -15.84
C GLY A 57 5.52 -3.37 -14.36
N ILE A 58 5.83 -4.61 -13.98
CA ILE A 58 5.69 -5.10 -12.61
C ILE A 58 6.94 -5.88 -12.23
N HIS A 59 7.53 -5.53 -11.09
CA HIS A 59 8.52 -6.34 -10.38
C HIS A 59 7.98 -6.81 -9.02
N LEU A 60 8.77 -7.61 -8.28
CA LEU A 60 8.35 -8.17 -6.98
C LEU A 60 7.95 -7.08 -5.98
N ALA A 61 8.70 -5.98 -5.96
CA ALA A 61 8.46 -4.80 -5.14
C ALA A 61 7.06 -4.20 -5.32
N ASP A 62 6.49 -4.36 -6.51
CA ASP A 62 5.24 -3.70 -6.88
C ASP A 62 4.02 -4.46 -6.38
N PHE A 63 4.17 -5.64 -5.77
CA PHE A 63 3.05 -6.37 -5.13
C PHE A 63 2.83 -6.01 -3.67
N VAL A 64 3.84 -5.45 -3.00
CA VAL A 64 3.83 -5.24 -1.53
C VAL A 64 2.65 -4.37 -1.09
N MET A 65 2.49 -3.18 -1.69
CA MET A 65 1.46 -2.23 -1.28
C MET A 65 0.03 -2.70 -1.63
N PRO A 66 -0.27 -3.22 -2.84
CA PRO A 66 -1.56 -3.83 -3.13
C PRO A 66 -1.96 -4.94 -2.17
N PHE A 67 -1.01 -5.76 -1.71
CA PHE A 67 -1.30 -6.83 -0.74
C PHE A 67 -1.70 -6.26 0.62
N PHE A 68 -1.03 -5.19 1.09
CA PHE A 68 -1.45 -4.49 2.30
C PHE A 68 -2.86 -3.88 2.17
N LEU A 69 -3.17 -3.24 1.04
CA LEU A 69 -4.51 -2.69 0.77
C LEU A 69 -5.58 -3.78 0.78
N PHE A 70 -5.30 -4.90 0.13
CA PHE A 70 -6.22 -6.04 0.09
C PHE A 70 -6.54 -6.56 1.49
N ILE A 71 -5.52 -6.78 2.32
CA ILE A 71 -5.72 -7.27 3.70
C ILE A 71 -6.40 -6.21 4.60
N ALA A 72 -6.05 -4.93 4.40
CA ALA A 72 -6.71 -3.84 5.10
C ALA A 72 -8.21 -3.79 4.79
N GLY A 73 -8.58 -4.04 3.53
CA GLY A 73 -9.96 -4.12 3.05
C GLY A 73 -10.72 -5.37 3.50
N LEU A 74 -10.04 -6.50 3.68
CA LEU A 74 -10.62 -7.74 4.22
C LEU A 74 -11.07 -7.58 5.69
N SER A 75 -10.33 -6.79 6.46
CA SER A 75 -10.52 -6.64 7.89
C SER A 75 -11.90 -6.06 8.31
N PRO A 76 -12.47 -5.03 7.65
CA PRO A 76 -13.82 -4.52 7.93
C PRO A 76 -14.92 -5.57 7.91
N ALA A 77 -14.94 -6.51 6.95
CA ALA A 77 -15.98 -7.56 6.89
C ALA A 77 -16.00 -8.46 8.13
N LEU A 78 -14.83 -8.68 8.75
CA LEU A 78 -14.70 -9.43 10.00
C LEU A 78 -15.03 -8.56 11.21
N ALA A 79 -14.55 -7.31 11.22
CA ALA A 79 -14.68 -6.39 12.35
C ALA A 79 -16.11 -5.87 12.54
N TYR A 80 -16.82 -5.60 11.44
CA TYR A 80 -18.18 -5.04 11.44
C TYR A 80 -19.25 -6.10 11.11
N LYS A 81 -18.93 -7.39 11.28
CA LYS A 81 -19.89 -8.48 11.05
C LYS A 81 -21.18 -8.32 11.86
N LYS A 82 -21.12 -7.74 13.07
CA LYS A 82 -22.28 -7.46 13.91
C LYS A 82 -22.20 -6.00 14.40
N VAL A 83 -22.86 -5.09 13.70
CA VAL A 83 -22.94 -3.68 14.09
C VAL A 83 -24.28 -3.42 14.78
N PRO A 84 -24.30 -3.22 16.11
CA PRO A 84 -25.52 -2.83 16.82
C PRO A 84 -25.90 -1.36 16.57
N ASN A 85 -24.92 -0.46 16.42
CA ASN A 85 -25.12 0.95 16.12
C ASN A 85 -24.15 1.43 15.02
N ARG A 86 -24.72 1.88 13.89
CA ARG A 86 -23.95 2.31 12.70
C ARG A 86 -23.13 3.57 12.95
N ALA A 87 -23.64 4.52 13.74
CA ALA A 87 -22.94 5.76 14.05
C ALA A 87 -21.67 5.48 14.86
N GLU A 88 -21.79 4.67 15.92
CA GLU A 88 -20.67 4.27 16.77
C GLU A 88 -19.62 3.47 15.98
N ALA A 89 -20.05 2.56 15.10
CA ALA A 89 -19.14 1.82 14.23
C ALA A 89 -18.39 2.74 13.26
N THR A 90 -19.09 3.72 12.68
CA THR A 90 -18.51 4.72 11.77
C THR A 90 -17.46 5.56 12.50
N TRP A 91 -17.78 6.04 13.71
CA TRP A 91 -16.84 6.81 14.51
C TRP A 91 -15.57 6.04 14.84
N LYS A 92 -15.70 4.76 15.23
CA LYS A 92 -14.55 3.86 15.45
C LYS A 92 -13.71 3.66 14.19
N ALA A 93 -14.36 3.50 13.03
CA ALA A 93 -13.67 3.37 11.75
C ALA A 93 -12.87 4.64 11.40
N VAL A 94 -13.52 5.80 11.53
CA VAL A 94 -12.91 7.12 11.27
C VAL A 94 -11.72 7.35 12.22
N LEU A 95 -11.88 7.12 13.53
CA LEU A 95 -10.77 7.29 14.48
C LEU A 95 -9.58 6.38 14.16
N ARG A 96 -9.82 5.14 13.71
CA ARG A 96 -8.75 4.25 13.29
C ARG A 96 -8.04 4.76 12.03
N ALA A 97 -8.80 5.22 11.04
CA ALA A 97 -8.27 5.80 9.81
C ALA A 97 -7.44 7.07 10.11
N VAL A 98 -7.96 7.98 10.93
CA VAL A 98 -7.27 9.21 11.33
C VAL A 98 -5.96 8.90 12.06
N LYS A 99 -5.97 7.98 13.03
CA LYS A 99 -4.74 7.57 13.73
C LYS A 99 -3.69 7.01 12.77
N LEU A 100 -4.10 6.16 11.82
CA LEU A 100 -3.20 5.59 10.83
C LEU A 100 -2.65 6.65 9.86
N PHE A 101 -3.49 7.59 9.46
CA PHE A 101 -3.12 8.70 8.58
C PHE A 101 -2.09 9.62 9.24
N LEU A 102 -2.35 10.05 10.48
CA LEU A 102 -1.45 10.90 11.25
C LEU A 102 -0.11 10.20 11.55
N LEU A 103 -0.15 8.90 11.86
CA LEU A 103 1.07 8.11 11.98
C LEU A 103 1.86 8.08 10.67
N GLY A 104 1.18 7.96 9.52
CA GLY A 104 1.78 8.07 8.19
C GLY A 104 2.50 9.39 7.97
N VAL A 105 1.83 10.51 8.23
CA VAL A 105 2.41 11.85 8.07
C VAL A 105 3.63 12.02 8.97
N LEU A 106 3.58 11.53 10.22
CA LEU A 106 4.70 11.59 11.16
C LEU A 106 5.91 10.78 10.69
N LEU A 107 5.71 9.57 10.18
CA LEU A 107 6.81 8.73 9.69
C LEU A 107 7.41 9.25 8.38
N GLN A 108 6.56 9.76 7.48
CA GLN A 108 6.93 10.25 6.15
C GLN A 108 7.61 11.62 6.20
N GLY A 109 7.24 12.47 7.18
CA GLY A 109 7.76 13.82 7.37
C GLY A 109 9.22 13.90 7.84
N GLY A 110 9.95 12.79 7.92
CA GLY A 110 11.38 12.81 8.21
C GLY A 110 11.73 13.11 9.67
N TYR A 111 10.85 12.78 10.62
CA TYR A 111 11.06 13.05 12.05
C TYR A 111 12.38 12.47 12.60
N LEU A 112 12.95 11.46 11.94
CA LEU A 112 14.23 10.84 12.27
C LEU A 112 15.17 10.93 11.07
N HIS A 113 16.08 11.90 11.12
CA HIS A 113 17.16 12.03 10.14
C HIS A 113 18.29 11.03 10.45
N GLY A 114 19.11 10.72 9.43
CA GLY A 114 20.23 9.78 9.56
C GLY A 114 21.27 10.22 10.60
N VAL A 115 22.09 9.27 11.04
CA VAL A 115 23.15 9.44 12.07
C VAL A 115 24.10 10.63 11.85
N ASN A 116 24.23 11.12 10.62
CA ASN A 116 25.16 12.18 10.24
C ASN A 116 24.55 13.60 10.31
N SER A 117 23.26 13.74 10.60
CA SER A 117 22.60 15.05 10.74
C SER A 117 21.82 15.09 12.06
N LEU A 118 22.35 15.79 13.06
CA LEU A 118 21.70 16.05 14.35
C LEU A 118 20.52 17.03 14.26
N THR A 119 20.05 17.39 13.06
CA THR A 119 18.87 18.22 12.87
C THR A 119 17.63 17.41 13.23
N TYR A 120 17.18 17.56 14.46
CA TYR A 120 15.89 17.07 14.93
C TYR A 120 14.79 18.04 14.48
N GLY A 121 13.77 17.54 13.76
CA GLY A 121 12.63 18.36 13.32
C GLY A 121 11.99 17.83 12.03
N VAL A 122 10.83 18.37 11.70
CA VAL A 122 10.12 18.16 10.43
C VAL A 122 10.10 19.49 9.69
N ASP A 123 10.61 19.51 8.47
CA ASP A 123 10.44 20.66 7.58
C ASP A 123 8.97 20.69 7.13
N ILE A 124 8.18 21.58 7.72
CA ILE A 124 6.75 21.70 7.46
C ILE A 124 6.51 22.11 6.01
N GLU A 125 7.42 22.86 5.39
CA GLU A 125 7.31 23.31 4.00
C GLU A 125 7.57 22.17 3.01
N LYS A 126 8.24 21.09 3.44
CA LYS A 126 8.59 19.93 2.60
C LYS A 126 8.01 18.61 3.09
N ILE A 127 7.04 18.68 4.00
CA ILE A 127 6.41 17.46 4.54
C ILE A 127 5.65 16.75 3.42
N ARG A 128 5.87 15.45 3.25
CA ARG A 128 5.13 14.66 2.26
C ARG A 128 3.76 14.27 2.81
N TRP A 129 2.69 14.80 2.21
CA TRP A 129 1.31 14.60 2.68
C TRP A 129 0.76 13.20 2.39
N MET A 130 1.04 12.67 1.19
CA MET A 130 0.56 11.37 0.72
C MET A 130 1.63 10.30 0.83
N GLY A 131 1.22 9.08 1.21
CA GLY A 131 2.15 7.99 1.50
C GLY A 131 1.42 6.68 1.70
N VAL A 132 2.18 5.61 1.95
CA VAL A 132 1.64 4.25 2.01
C VAL A 132 0.57 4.10 3.10
N LEU A 133 0.82 4.62 4.31
CA LEU A 133 -0.15 4.52 5.42
C LEU A 133 -1.39 5.38 5.19
N GLN A 134 -1.24 6.55 4.59
CA GLN A 134 -2.33 7.45 4.23
C GLN A 134 -3.24 6.78 3.21
N ARG A 135 -2.66 6.15 2.20
CA ARG A 135 -3.40 5.40 1.18
C ARG A 135 -4.14 4.20 1.74
N ILE A 136 -3.50 3.44 2.64
CA ILE A 136 -4.16 2.35 3.38
C ILE A 136 -5.31 2.90 4.23
N SER A 137 -5.13 4.06 4.86
CA SER A 137 -6.16 4.72 5.66
C SER A 137 -7.38 5.11 4.81
N ILE A 138 -7.16 5.77 3.66
CA ILE A 138 -8.21 6.16 2.71
C ILE A 138 -8.96 4.92 2.18
N GLY A 139 -8.24 3.89 1.75
CA GLY A 139 -8.87 2.66 1.27
C GLY A 139 -9.64 1.91 2.36
N TYR A 140 -9.10 1.86 3.58
CA TYR A 140 -9.76 1.24 4.72
C TYR A 140 -11.08 1.95 5.08
N ILE A 141 -11.09 3.29 5.14
CA ILE A 141 -12.31 4.01 5.52
C ILE A 141 -13.40 3.84 4.46
N VAL A 142 -13.05 3.85 3.17
CA VAL A 142 -14.01 3.59 2.09
C VAL A 142 -14.61 2.19 2.23
N ALA A 143 -13.78 1.16 2.39
CA ALA A 143 -14.25 -0.21 2.57
C ALA A 143 -15.10 -0.37 3.85
N ALA A 144 -14.72 0.28 4.95
CA ALA A 144 -15.48 0.24 6.20
C ALA A 144 -16.84 0.93 6.09
N LEU A 145 -16.91 2.09 5.41
CA LEU A 145 -18.18 2.79 5.18
C LEU A 145 -19.10 1.99 4.26
N CYS A 146 -18.56 1.37 3.21
CA CYS A 146 -19.31 0.43 2.39
C CYS A 146 -19.94 -0.67 3.25
N GLU A 147 -19.14 -1.33 4.09
CA GLU A 147 -19.62 -2.43 4.93
C GLU A 147 -20.67 -2.00 5.97
N ILE A 148 -20.53 -0.82 6.58
CA ILE A 148 -21.44 -0.35 7.62
C ILE A 148 -22.79 0.09 7.04
N TRP A 149 -22.78 0.76 5.88
CA TRP A 149 -23.95 1.45 5.34
C TRP A 149 -24.67 0.71 4.22
N LEU A 150 -23.94 -0.04 3.39
CA LEU A 150 -24.48 -0.62 2.15
C LEU A 150 -24.80 -2.11 2.27
N THR A 151 -24.35 -2.75 3.35
CA THR A 151 -24.63 -4.17 3.59
C THR A 151 -26.10 -4.35 4.01
N CYS A 152 -26.93 -4.69 3.03
CA CYS A 152 -28.28 -5.18 3.22
C CYS A 152 -28.27 -6.71 3.38
N ARG A 153 -28.40 -7.18 4.62
CA ARG A 153 -28.47 -8.62 4.95
C ARG A 153 -29.87 -9.18 4.70
N THR A 154 -30.34 -9.18 3.45
CA THR A 154 -31.49 -9.99 3.05
C THR A 154 -31.03 -11.45 2.85
N TRP A 155 -30.83 -12.12 3.99
CA TRP A 155 -30.57 -13.56 4.06
C TRP A 155 -31.82 -14.31 3.63
N ARG A 156 -31.81 -14.94 2.43
CA ARG A 156 -32.07 -16.40 2.29
C ARG A 156 -32.04 -16.98 0.89
N GLN A 157 -32.10 -16.22 -0.21
CA GLN A 157 -32.26 -16.84 -1.55
C GLN A 157 -31.54 -16.19 -2.74
N GLU A 158 -30.88 -15.05 -2.57
CA GLU A 158 -30.20 -14.36 -3.67
C GLU A 158 -28.69 -14.65 -3.61
N GLY A 159 -28.07 -14.99 -4.76
CA GLY A 159 -26.66 -15.39 -4.82
C GLY A 159 -25.68 -14.31 -4.30
N PHE A 160 -24.50 -14.75 -3.84
CA PHE A 160 -23.43 -13.92 -3.25
C PHE A 160 -23.22 -12.56 -3.96
N PHE A 161 -23.13 -12.53 -5.29
CA PHE A 161 -22.90 -11.31 -6.05
C PHE A 161 -24.05 -10.30 -6.00
N LYS A 162 -25.31 -10.76 -5.86
CA LYS A 162 -26.46 -9.87 -5.75
C LYS A 162 -26.54 -9.21 -4.37
N SER A 163 -26.11 -9.92 -3.32
CA SER A 163 -26.09 -9.38 -1.96
C SER A 163 -25.10 -8.23 -1.77
N TYR A 164 -24.04 -8.18 -2.59
CA TYR A 164 -22.97 -7.18 -2.51
C TYR A 164 -22.91 -6.26 -3.75
N PHE A 165 -24.02 -6.13 -4.46
CA PHE A 165 -24.13 -5.32 -5.68
C PHE A 165 -23.67 -3.87 -5.49
N TRP A 166 -24.09 -3.23 -4.39
CA TRP A 166 -23.73 -1.84 -4.09
C TRP A 166 -22.22 -1.63 -3.87
N HIS A 167 -21.51 -2.62 -3.33
CA HIS A 167 -20.05 -2.55 -3.20
C HIS A 167 -19.38 -2.53 -4.56
N TRP A 168 -19.86 -3.36 -5.50
CA TRP A 168 -19.37 -3.37 -6.87
C TRP A 168 -19.73 -2.09 -7.62
N CYS A 169 -20.93 -1.54 -7.43
CA CYS A 169 -21.30 -0.24 -8.01
C CYS A 169 -20.33 0.87 -7.60
N ILE A 170 -19.94 0.92 -6.31
CA ILE A 170 -18.94 1.89 -5.85
C ILE A 170 -17.57 1.60 -6.45
N ALA A 171 -17.14 0.34 -6.49
CA ALA A 171 -15.86 -0.03 -7.10
C ALA A 171 -15.78 0.40 -8.59
N PHE A 172 -16.84 0.16 -9.36
CA PHE A 172 -16.95 0.60 -10.74
C PHE A 172 -17.02 2.13 -10.87
N SER A 173 -17.78 2.80 -9.99
CA SER A 173 -17.87 4.26 -9.99
C SER A 173 -16.51 4.92 -9.70
N LEU A 174 -15.78 4.47 -8.68
CA LEU A 174 -14.44 4.94 -8.35
C LEU A 174 -13.46 4.71 -9.51
N SER A 175 -13.50 3.52 -10.12
CA SER A 175 -12.66 3.19 -11.28
C SER A 175 -13.01 4.06 -12.50
N ALA A 176 -14.30 4.34 -12.74
CA ALA A 176 -14.74 5.18 -13.83
C ALA A 176 -14.33 6.65 -13.63
N VAL A 177 -14.48 7.18 -12.42
CA VAL A 177 -14.00 8.52 -12.06
C VAL A 177 -12.49 8.61 -12.23
N TYR A 178 -11.74 7.61 -11.76
CA TYR A 178 -10.29 7.53 -11.97
C TYR A 178 -9.93 7.60 -13.46
N MET A 179 -10.56 6.76 -14.30
CA MET A 179 -10.29 6.73 -15.75
C MET A 179 -10.67 8.05 -16.43
N LEU A 180 -11.81 8.64 -16.06
CA LEU A 180 -12.24 9.92 -16.61
C LEU A 180 -11.25 11.05 -16.28
N LEU A 181 -10.76 11.11 -15.04
CA LEU A 181 -9.78 12.11 -14.64
C LEU A 181 -8.41 11.85 -15.27
N LEU A 182 -7.98 10.58 -15.32
CA LEU A 182 -6.68 10.21 -15.85
C LEU A 182 -6.56 10.59 -17.34
N TYR A 183 -7.56 10.23 -18.15
CA TYR A 183 -7.53 10.44 -19.60
C TYR A 183 -8.18 11.76 -20.04
N GLY A 184 -9.13 12.28 -19.27
CA GLY A 184 -9.95 13.42 -19.69
C GLY A 184 -9.37 14.79 -19.36
N LEU A 185 -8.51 14.92 -18.33
CA LEU A 185 -7.95 16.21 -17.93
C LEU A 185 -6.84 16.69 -18.88
N TYR A 186 -6.80 18.00 -19.10
CA TYR A 186 -5.73 18.68 -19.83
C TYR A 186 -4.61 19.07 -18.90
N VAL A 187 -3.38 18.72 -19.30
CA VAL A 187 -2.17 19.01 -18.51
C VAL A 187 -1.41 20.16 -19.16
N PRO A 188 -1.38 21.35 -18.53
CA PRO A 188 -0.61 22.48 -19.02
C PRO A 188 0.89 22.31 -18.74
N ASN A 189 1.70 23.19 -19.33
CA ASN A 189 3.12 23.30 -18.99
C ASN A 189 3.28 23.67 -17.52
N TRP A 190 4.36 23.18 -16.91
CA TRP A 190 4.63 23.40 -15.50
C TRP A 190 6.14 23.50 -15.25
N GLN A 191 6.51 24.06 -14.10
CA GLN A 191 7.89 24.36 -13.74
C GLN A 191 8.18 23.83 -12.34
N PHE A 192 9.45 23.49 -12.09
CA PHE A 192 9.93 23.13 -10.76
C PHE A 192 11.38 23.52 -10.55
N THR A 193 11.76 23.66 -9.29
CA THR A 193 13.14 23.89 -8.85
C THR A 193 13.74 22.59 -8.36
N ALA A 194 14.79 22.09 -9.03
CA ALA A 194 15.53 20.93 -8.53
C ALA A 194 16.58 21.39 -7.50
N PRO A 195 16.73 20.69 -6.36
CA PRO A 195 17.79 21.00 -5.41
C PRO A 195 19.17 20.66 -5.98
N ALA A 196 20.20 21.44 -5.60
CA ALA A 196 21.55 21.42 -6.17
C ALA A 196 22.28 20.06 -6.19
N TRP A 197 21.84 19.07 -5.40
CA TRP A 197 22.38 17.71 -5.38
C TRP A 197 21.82 16.79 -6.48
N ALA A 198 20.74 17.17 -7.16
CA ALA A 198 20.19 16.46 -8.31
C ALA A 198 20.91 16.83 -9.61
N SER A 199 21.49 18.02 -9.67
CA SER A 199 22.35 18.46 -10.76
C SER A 199 23.76 17.90 -10.59
N SER A 200 24.21 17.07 -11.55
CA SER A 200 25.62 16.68 -11.74
C SER A 200 26.51 17.82 -12.25
N LEU A 201 26.00 19.06 -12.25
CA LEU A 201 26.64 20.26 -12.79
C LEU A 201 26.93 21.28 -11.68
N SER A 202 28.10 21.92 -11.83
CA SER A 202 28.73 22.95 -11.01
C SER A 202 27.76 23.90 -10.27
N PRO A 203 28.08 24.36 -9.04
CA PRO A 203 27.27 25.29 -8.29
C PRO A 203 27.34 26.69 -8.94
N SER A 204 26.53 26.93 -9.98
CA SER A 204 26.09 28.28 -10.30
C SER A 204 25.00 28.67 -9.31
N ASN A 205 25.13 29.84 -8.72
CA ASN A 205 24.33 30.38 -7.62
C ASN A 205 22.85 30.68 -7.98
N ASP A 206 22.36 30.13 -9.09
CA ASP A 206 20.98 30.27 -9.57
C ASP A 206 20.24 28.95 -9.35
N SER A 207 19.09 29.03 -8.69
CA SER A 207 18.13 27.92 -8.65
C SER A 207 17.68 27.62 -10.08
N ASN A 208 18.25 26.59 -10.71
CA ASN A 208 17.88 26.20 -12.07
C ASN A 208 16.40 25.80 -12.10
N VAL A 209 15.57 26.65 -12.69
CA VAL A 209 14.14 26.39 -12.90
C VAL A 209 13.99 25.55 -14.16
N TYR A 210 13.51 24.32 -13.99
CA TYR A 210 13.24 23.41 -15.10
C TYR A 210 11.80 23.61 -15.58
N THR A 211 11.62 23.72 -16.90
CA THR A 211 10.30 23.83 -17.53
C THR A 211 9.98 22.53 -18.27
N VAL A 212 8.82 21.95 -17.97
CA VAL A 212 8.30 20.75 -18.62
C VAL A 212 7.14 21.14 -19.53
N ARG A 213 7.26 20.79 -20.81
CA ARG A 213 6.23 21.07 -21.83
C ARG A 213 5.33 19.87 -22.02
N CYS A 214 4.03 20.05 -21.83
CA CYS A 214 3.03 18.98 -21.88
C CYS A 214 1.96 19.28 -22.92
N GLU A 215 1.07 20.23 -22.65
CA GLU A 215 -0.03 20.66 -23.54
C GLU A 215 -0.86 19.50 -24.13
N VAL A 216 -1.06 18.42 -23.36
CA VAL A 216 -1.68 17.18 -23.82
C VAL A 216 -2.82 16.71 -22.89
N ARG A 217 -3.65 15.79 -23.39
CA ARG A 217 -4.64 15.03 -22.61
C ARG A 217 -4.32 13.55 -22.71
N GLY A 218 -4.56 12.82 -21.63
CA GLY A 218 -4.42 11.35 -21.60
C GLY A 218 -3.00 10.82 -21.81
N ASP A 219 -1.99 11.66 -21.61
CA ASP A 219 -0.62 11.17 -21.52
C ASP A 219 -0.42 10.38 -20.21
N LEU A 220 0.22 9.22 -20.32
CA LEU A 220 0.53 8.33 -19.19
C LEU A 220 2.03 8.35 -18.87
N GLY A 221 2.79 9.23 -19.52
CA GLY A 221 4.22 9.41 -19.26
C GLY A 221 4.48 10.04 -17.88
N PRO A 222 5.72 9.94 -17.37
CA PRO A 222 6.08 10.44 -16.04
C PRO A 222 5.92 11.95 -15.87
N ALA A 223 6.07 12.71 -16.95
CA ALA A 223 6.12 14.17 -16.91
C ALA A 223 4.75 14.86 -17.01
N CYS A 224 3.88 14.32 -17.86
CA CYS A 224 2.70 15.00 -18.39
C CYS A 224 1.38 14.27 -18.11
N ASN A 225 1.40 13.30 -17.20
CA ASN A 225 0.18 12.66 -16.71
C ASN A 225 -0.64 13.59 -15.81
N SER A 226 -1.95 13.39 -15.84
CA SER A 226 -2.90 14.17 -15.05
C SER A 226 -2.89 13.83 -13.55
N ALA A 227 -2.45 12.63 -13.17
CA ALA A 227 -2.31 12.25 -11.76
C ALA A 227 -1.30 13.18 -11.04
N GLY A 228 -0.09 13.31 -11.60
CA GLY A 228 0.93 14.22 -11.12
C GLY A 228 0.51 15.68 -11.21
N MET A 229 -0.28 16.07 -12.22
CA MET A 229 -0.85 17.41 -12.28
C MET A 229 -1.77 17.71 -11.10
N ILE A 230 -2.69 16.80 -10.77
CA ILE A 230 -3.61 16.94 -9.63
C ILE A 230 -2.81 17.05 -8.33
N ASP A 231 -1.82 16.18 -8.15
CA ASP A 231 -1.00 16.18 -6.93
C ASP A 231 -0.19 17.47 -6.81
N ARG A 232 0.43 17.98 -7.88
CA ARG A 232 1.13 19.28 -7.88
C ARG A 232 0.19 20.44 -7.53
N TYR A 233 -1.04 20.42 -8.02
CA TYR A 233 -2.01 21.51 -7.80
C TYR A 233 -2.60 21.50 -6.39
N ILE A 234 -2.94 20.32 -5.86
CA ILE A 234 -3.61 20.18 -4.57
C ILE A 234 -2.61 20.09 -3.42
N LEU A 235 -1.56 19.27 -3.56
CA LEU A 235 -0.58 19.03 -2.50
C LEU A 235 0.54 20.06 -2.52
N GLY A 236 0.87 20.63 -3.69
CA GLY A 236 2.03 21.49 -3.89
C GLY A 236 3.30 20.69 -4.24
N VAL A 237 4.17 21.28 -5.06
CA VAL A 237 5.37 20.62 -5.62
C VAL A 237 6.36 20.21 -4.52
N ASP A 238 6.52 21.04 -3.49
CA ASP A 238 7.47 20.81 -2.38
C ASP A 238 7.07 19.65 -1.47
N HIS A 239 5.79 19.25 -1.51
CA HIS A 239 5.24 18.17 -0.71
C HIS A 239 5.19 16.82 -1.45
N LEU A 240 5.71 16.77 -2.69
CA LEU A 240 5.78 15.55 -3.48
C LEU A 240 7.04 14.74 -3.19
N TYR A 241 7.02 13.47 -3.58
CA TYR A 241 8.17 12.60 -3.39
C TYR A 241 9.31 12.96 -4.34
N MET A 242 10.47 13.29 -3.76
CA MET A 242 11.63 13.85 -4.46
C MET A 242 12.51 12.83 -5.19
N LYS A 243 12.31 11.52 -4.97
CA LYS A 243 13.15 10.45 -5.55
C LYS A 243 12.31 9.39 -6.28
N PRO A 244 11.54 9.76 -7.31
CA PRO A 244 10.65 8.83 -7.99
C PRO A 244 11.42 7.74 -8.75
N ALA A 245 10.77 6.57 -8.91
CA ALA A 245 11.38 5.39 -9.51
C ALA A 245 11.79 5.60 -10.99
N TYR A 246 11.10 6.49 -11.71
CA TYR A 246 11.39 6.74 -13.13
C TYR A 246 12.74 7.40 -13.38
N ARG A 247 13.42 7.93 -12.35
CA ARG A 247 14.84 8.33 -12.45
C ARG A 247 15.73 7.19 -12.93
N ASN A 248 15.29 5.94 -12.73
CA ASN A 248 16.00 4.76 -13.20
C ASN A 248 15.72 4.38 -14.66
N LEU A 249 14.86 5.12 -15.37
CA LEU A 249 14.65 4.94 -16.80
C LEU A 249 15.96 5.14 -17.56
N LYS A 250 16.13 4.38 -18.66
CA LYS A 250 17.32 4.47 -19.50
C LYS A 250 17.54 5.90 -20.00
N GLU A 251 16.47 6.60 -20.36
CA GLU A 251 16.45 7.99 -20.82
C GLU A 251 17.03 8.98 -19.80
N CYS A 252 16.90 8.69 -18.50
CA CYS A 252 17.43 9.51 -17.42
C CYS A 252 18.85 9.11 -16.98
N LYS A 253 19.35 7.96 -17.43
CA LYS A 253 20.69 7.42 -17.10
C LYS A 253 21.74 7.68 -18.17
N ILE A 254 21.38 8.31 -19.28
CA ILE A 254 22.34 8.65 -20.35
C ILE A 254 23.23 9.78 -19.84
N SER A 255 24.39 9.43 -19.30
CA SER A 255 25.50 10.37 -19.09
C SER A 255 26.80 9.60 -18.85
N ASP A 256 27.49 9.26 -19.94
CA ASP A 256 28.96 9.43 -20.00
C ASP A 256 29.36 10.52 -21.01
N ASP A 257 28.49 10.88 -21.97
CA ASP A 257 28.71 12.03 -22.86
C ASP A 257 27.45 12.95 -22.91
N GLN A 258 27.62 14.15 -22.36
CA GLN A 258 26.98 15.43 -22.69
C GLN A 258 25.42 15.59 -22.78
N ASP A 259 24.87 16.39 -21.84
CA ASP A 259 23.79 17.39 -21.99
C ASP A 259 22.36 17.03 -22.46
N CYS A 260 21.97 15.76 -22.63
CA CYS A 260 20.66 15.42 -23.23
C CYS A 260 19.66 14.67 -22.33
N SER A 261 19.72 14.80 -20.99
CA SER A 261 18.66 14.23 -20.15
C SER A 261 17.38 15.09 -20.20
N PRO A 262 16.19 14.50 -20.32
CA PRO A 262 14.94 15.26 -20.30
C PRO A 262 14.77 16.06 -18.99
N PRO A 263 14.22 17.28 -19.05
CA PRO A 263 14.12 18.17 -17.89
C PRO A 263 13.21 17.63 -16.78
N TRP A 264 12.39 16.61 -17.07
CA TRP A 264 11.50 15.98 -16.11
C TRP A 264 12.15 14.82 -15.34
N CYS A 265 13.36 14.39 -15.67
CA CYS A 265 14.00 13.26 -14.97
C CYS A 265 14.15 13.51 -13.47
N ASP A 266 14.43 14.76 -13.07
CA ASP A 266 14.54 15.15 -11.67
C ASP A 266 13.26 15.70 -11.05
N ALA A 267 12.16 15.75 -11.81
CA ALA A 267 10.86 16.18 -11.33
C ALA A 267 10.45 15.37 -10.08
N PRO A 268 9.81 15.99 -9.08
CA PRO A 268 9.18 15.26 -8.00
C PRO A 268 7.83 14.67 -8.47
N PHE A 269 7.50 13.48 -7.98
CA PHE A 269 6.27 12.78 -8.34
C PHE A 269 5.86 11.81 -7.23
N ASP A 270 4.59 11.84 -6.82
CA ASP A 270 4.07 10.98 -5.76
C ASP A 270 3.29 9.76 -6.31
N PRO A 271 3.82 8.52 -6.21
CA PRO A 271 3.10 7.32 -6.64
C PRO A 271 1.90 6.96 -5.74
N GLU A 272 1.82 7.56 -4.54
CA GLU A 272 0.78 7.34 -3.55
C GLU A 272 -0.23 8.50 -3.49
N GLY A 273 -0.30 9.31 -4.56
CA GLY A 273 -1.09 10.53 -4.66
C GLY A 273 -2.62 10.37 -4.58
N ILE A 274 -3.31 11.48 -4.81
CA ILE A 274 -4.76 11.61 -4.60
C ILE A 274 -5.53 10.75 -5.60
N LEU A 275 -5.16 10.84 -6.88
CA LEU A 275 -5.89 10.12 -7.93
C LEU A 275 -5.71 8.60 -7.79
N SER A 276 -4.48 8.15 -7.51
CA SER A 276 -4.18 6.73 -7.31
C SER A 276 -4.81 6.17 -6.03
N SER A 277 -5.13 7.01 -5.04
CA SER A 277 -5.88 6.60 -3.85
C SER A 277 -7.29 6.08 -4.15
N LEU A 278 -7.92 6.50 -5.28
CA LEU A 278 -9.23 5.97 -5.70
C LEU A 278 -9.16 4.49 -6.05
N THR A 279 -8.20 4.09 -6.87
CA THR A 279 -8.00 2.70 -7.27
C THR A 279 -7.46 1.84 -6.12
N ALA A 280 -6.72 2.43 -5.17
CA ALA A 280 -6.38 1.75 -3.93
C ALA A 280 -7.60 1.43 -3.04
N ALA A 281 -8.57 2.35 -2.97
CA ALA A 281 -9.83 2.06 -2.28
C ALA A 281 -10.60 0.91 -2.94
N VAL A 282 -10.55 0.81 -4.28
CA VAL A 282 -11.11 -0.34 -5.01
C VAL A 282 -10.39 -1.64 -4.64
N THR A 283 -9.06 -1.66 -4.52
CA THR A 283 -8.32 -2.84 -4.01
C THR A 283 -8.76 -3.23 -2.59
N CYS A 284 -9.04 -2.26 -1.71
CA CYS A 284 -9.63 -2.56 -0.41
C CYS A 284 -11.05 -3.16 -0.54
N ILE A 285 -11.87 -2.71 -1.48
CA ILE A 285 -13.19 -3.32 -1.75
C ILE A 285 -13.03 -4.77 -2.24
N PHE A 286 -12.03 -5.08 -3.07
CA PHE A 286 -11.72 -6.47 -3.44
C PHE A 286 -11.40 -7.32 -2.20
N GLY A 287 -10.55 -6.81 -1.30
CA GLY A 287 -10.26 -7.44 -0.02
C GLY A 287 -11.51 -7.66 0.83
N LEU A 288 -12.42 -6.68 0.86
CA LEU A 288 -13.68 -6.74 1.59
C LEU A 288 -14.53 -7.94 1.16
N GLN A 289 -14.62 -8.20 -0.15
CA GLN A 289 -15.36 -9.35 -0.69
C GLN A 289 -14.76 -10.68 -0.22
N TYR A 290 -13.44 -10.77 -0.11
CA TYR A 290 -12.79 -11.96 0.46
C TYR A 290 -13.15 -12.15 1.93
N GLY A 291 -13.23 -11.05 2.67
CA GLY A 291 -13.64 -11.05 4.07
C GLY A 291 -15.09 -11.50 4.26
N HIS A 292 -16.01 -11.11 3.36
CA HIS A 292 -17.40 -11.60 3.37
C HIS A 292 -17.48 -13.10 3.14
N ILE A 293 -16.78 -13.61 2.12
CA ILE A 293 -16.70 -15.06 1.84
C ILE A 293 -16.16 -15.81 3.06
N LEU A 294 -15.12 -15.27 3.71
CA LEU A 294 -14.55 -15.85 4.94
C LEU A 294 -15.53 -15.82 6.12
N ALA A 295 -16.27 -14.73 6.27
CA ALA A 295 -17.19 -14.51 7.38
C ALA A 295 -18.47 -15.34 7.27
N ASP A 296 -19.01 -15.49 6.07
CA ASP A 296 -20.37 -15.99 5.84
C ASP A 296 -20.39 -17.48 5.48
N LEU A 297 -19.47 -17.94 4.63
CA LEU A 297 -19.39 -19.35 4.26
C LEU A 297 -18.63 -20.12 5.32
N GLN A 298 -19.08 -21.33 5.68
CA GLN A 298 -18.36 -22.19 6.63
C GLN A 298 -17.47 -23.22 5.92
N ASP A 299 -17.87 -23.67 4.72
CA ASP A 299 -17.15 -24.71 4.00
C ASP A 299 -15.86 -24.20 3.34
N HIS A 300 -14.77 -24.95 3.51
CA HIS A 300 -13.46 -24.60 2.96
C HIS A 300 -13.44 -24.67 1.43
N LYS A 301 -14.11 -25.67 0.84
CA LYS A 301 -14.11 -25.86 -0.61
C LYS A 301 -14.91 -24.76 -1.30
N GLU A 302 -16.05 -24.37 -0.74
CA GLU A 302 -16.84 -23.27 -1.27
C GLU A 302 -16.09 -21.93 -1.20
N ARG A 303 -15.45 -21.62 -0.06
CA ARG A 303 -14.59 -20.43 0.09
C ARG A 303 -13.52 -20.35 -1.01
N LEU A 304 -12.75 -21.43 -1.17
CA LEU A 304 -11.69 -21.52 -2.16
C LEU A 304 -12.21 -21.39 -3.59
N THR A 305 -13.37 -21.98 -3.89
CA THR A 305 -13.98 -21.90 -5.22
C THR A 305 -14.41 -20.47 -5.55
N LYS A 306 -15.03 -19.76 -4.60
CA LYS A 306 -15.48 -18.37 -4.81
C LYS A 306 -14.30 -17.40 -4.90
N TRP A 307 -13.29 -17.56 -4.05
CA TRP A 307 -12.07 -16.76 -4.12
C TRP A 307 -11.29 -17.01 -5.41
N SER A 308 -11.10 -18.28 -5.81
CA SER A 308 -10.37 -18.58 -7.05
C SER A 308 -11.09 -18.03 -8.28
N LEU A 309 -12.43 -18.12 -8.34
CA LEU A 309 -13.22 -17.53 -9.40
C LEU A 309 -13.04 -16.01 -9.48
N LEU A 310 -13.09 -15.31 -8.35
CA LEU A 310 -12.91 -13.86 -8.30
C LEU A 310 -11.49 -13.44 -8.69
N SER A 311 -10.46 -14.13 -8.19
CA SER A 311 -9.07 -13.91 -8.57
C SER A 311 -8.84 -14.12 -10.06
N ILE A 312 -9.23 -15.27 -10.61
CA ILE A 312 -8.95 -15.63 -12.01
C ILE A 312 -9.69 -14.69 -12.97
N SER A 313 -10.96 -14.39 -12.69
CA SER A 313 -11.73 -13.44 -13.52
C SER A 313 -11.11 -12.04 -13.53
N SER A 314 -10.69 -11.54 -12.36
CA SER A 314 -10.04 -10.22 -12.24
C SER A 314 -8.67 -10.19 -12.90
N PHE A 315 -7.90 -11.29 -12.81
CA PHE A 315 -6.61 -11.42 -13.48
C PHE A 315 -6.75 -11.38 -14.99
N ILE A 316 -7.68 -12.17 -15.55
CA ILE A 316 -7.96 -12.18 -16.99
C ILE A 316 -8.43 -10.80 -17.45
N LEU A 317 -9.34 -10.15 -16.72
CA LEU A 317 -9.80 -8.80 -17.06
C LEU A 317 -8.66 -7.78 -17.03
N GLY A 318 -7.78 -7.84 -16.02
CA GLY A 318 -6.60 -6.98 -15.92
C GLY A 318 -5.64 -7.16 -17.09
N LEU A 319 -5.39 -8.41 -17.51
CA LEU A 319 -4.58 -8.72 -18.70
C LEU A 319 -5.22 -8.24 -20.00
N LEU A 320 -6.55 -8.40 -20.15
CA LEU A 320 -7.27 -7.89 -21.33
C LEU A 320 -7.17 -6.36 -21.42
N LEU A 321 -7.27 -5.64 -20.30
CA LEU A 321 -7.10 -4.20 -20.27
C LEU A 321 -5.66 -3.77 -20.56
N ALA A 322 -4.67 -4.53 -20.07
CA ALA A 322 -3.27 -4.33 -20.41
C ALA A 322 -3.03 -4.47 -21.92
N PHE A 323 -3.62 -5.49 -22.54
CA PHE A 323 -3.55 -5.70 -23.99
C PHE A 323 -4.34 -4.63 -24.78
N ALA A 324 -5.43 -4.12 -24.23
CA ALA A 324 -6.24 -3.05 -24.82
C ALA A 324 -5.57 -1.66 -24.76
N GLY A 325 -4.37 -1.55 -24.17
CA GLY A 325 -3.57 -0.32 -24.16
C GLY A 325 -3.59 0.46 -22.84
N ILE A 326 -4.16 -0.08 -21.75
CA ILE A 326 -4.00 0.50 -20.41
C ILE A 326 -2.74 -0.11 -19.78
N PRO A 327 -1.59 0.59 -19.77
CA PRO A 327 -0.34 0.01 -19.31
C PRO A 327 -0.43 -0.41 -17.85
N VAL A 328 0.29 -1.47 -17.51
CA VAL A 328 0.39 -1.94 -16.14
C VAL A 328 1.43 -1.07 -15.43
N ASN A 329 0.96 -0.07 -14.68
CA ASN A 329 1.81 0.97 -14.11
C ASN A 329 1.48 1.17 -12.62
N LYS A 330 2.49 0.95 -11.77
CA LYS A 330 2.37 1.10 -10.31
C LYS A 330 2.22 2.58 -9.91
N SER A 331 3.02 3.45 -10.49
CA SER A 331 3.12 4.87 -10.11
C SER A 331 1.79 5.60 -10.30
N LEU A 332 1.08 5.29 -11.39
CA LEU A 332 -0.28 5.78 -11.61
C LEU A 332 -1.34 4.91 -10.92
N TYR A 333 -0.99 3.67 -10.58
CA TYR A 333 -1.90 2.63 -10.09
C TYR A 333 -3.08 2.44 -11.04
N THR A 334 -2.74 2.12 -12.28
CA THR A 334 -3.71 1.93 -13.37
C THR A 334 -4.70 0.81 -13.06
N VAL A 335 -5.88 0.85 -13.70
CA VAL A 335 -6.93 -0.15 -13.48
C VAL A 335 -6.44 -1.57 -13.84
N SER A 336 -5.64 -1.72 -14.90
CA SER A 336 -5.03 -3.00 -15.26
C SER A 336 -4.09 -3.52 -14.17
N TYR A 337 -3.21 -2.66 -13.64
CA TYR A 337 -2.33 -2.98 -12.52
C TYR A 337 -3.10 -3.32 -11.24
N MET A 338 -4.11 -2.54 -10.88
CA MET A 338 -4.98 -2.78 -9.73
C MET A 338 -5.65 -4.16 -9.80
N LEU A 339 -6.20 -4.54 -10.95
CA LEU A 339 -6.88 -5.83 -11.13
C LEU A 339 -5.90 -7.00 -11.06
N ILE A 340 -4.75 -6.91 -11.73
CA ILE A 340 -3.71 -7.94 -11.73
C ILE A 340 -3.18 -8.16 -10.31
N THR A 341 -2.89 -7.08 -9.58
CA THR A 341 -2.33 -7.16 -8.21
C THR A 341 -3.36 -7.57 -7.17
N SER A 342 -4.63 -7.17 -7.32
CA SER A 342 -5.72 -7.65 -6.45
C SER A 342 -5.97 -9.15 -6.67
N ALA A 343 -5.89 -9.61 -7.93
CA ALA A 343 -6.02 -11.02 -8.25
C ALA A 343 -4.87 -11.86 -7.68
N SER A 344 -3.62 -11.39 -7.82
CA SER A 344 -2.46 -12.08 -7.24
C SER A 344 -2.53 -12.10 -5.71
N ALA A 345 -2.97 -11.02 -5.06
CA ALA A 345 -3.21 -10.99 -3.61
C ALA A 345 -4.23 -12.08 -3.20
N GLY A 346 -5.31 -12.21 -3.95
CA GLY A 346 -6.33 -13.24 -3.73
C GLY A 346 -5.80 -14.66 -3.93
N ILE A 347 -4.98 -14.91 -4.96
CA ILE A 347 -4.35 -16.22 -5.20
C ILE A 347 -3.38 -16.57 -4.07
N THR A 348 -2.54 -15.61 -3.66
CA THR A 348 -1.62 -15.76 -2.52
C THR A 348 -2.39 -16.05 -1.24
N PHE A 349 -3.49 -15.34 -0.98
CA PHE A 349 -4.34 -15.59 0.18
C PHE A 349 -4.95 -17.01 0.15
N CYS A 350 -5.46 -17.47 -1.01
CA CYS A 350 -5.94 -18.84 -1.17
C CYS A 350 -4.86 -19.90 -0.85
N ALA A 351 -3.64 -19.68 -1.35
CA ALA A 351 -2.52 -20.59 -1.11
C ALA A 351 -2.14 -20.63 0.38
N LEU A 352 -2.06 -19.47 1.05
CA LEU A 352 -1.77 -19.39 2.49
C LEU A 352 -2.91 -19.97 3.33
N TYR A 353 -4.17 -19.75 2.95
CA TYR A 353 -5.33 -20.34 3.62
C TYR A 353 -5.31 -21.87 3.54
N LEU A 354 -5.01 -22.44 2.36
CA LEU A 354 -4.83 -23.88 2.19
C LEU A 354 -3.70 -24.40 3.09
N LEU A 355 -2.54 -23.75 3.07
CA LEU A 355 -1.37 -24.18 3.83
C LEU A 355 -1.61 -24.15 5.35
N VAL A 356 -2.21 -23.07 5.85
CA VAL A 356 -2.30 -22.79 7.30
C VAL A 356 -3.59 -23.31 7.92
N ASP A 357 -4.74 -23.03 7.29
CA ASP A 357 -6.06 -23.30 7.87
C ASP A 357 -6.65 -24.64 7.42
N VAL A 358 -6.22 -25.20 6.27
CA VAL A 358 -6.67 -26.52 5.80
C VAL A 358 -5.66 -27.62 6.13
N TYR A 359 -4.40 -27.47 5.72
CA TYR A 359 -3.35 -28.47 5.98
C TYR A 359 -2.73 -28.37 7.37
N GLY A 360 -2.94 -27.27 8.09
CA GLY A 360 -2.49 -27.13 9.48
C GLY A 360 -0.97 -26.93 9.65
N SER A 361 -0.25 -26.50 8.61
CA SER A 361 1.23 -26.35 8.61
C SER A 361 1.73 -25.13 9.40
N ARG A 362 1.22 -24.92 10.63
CA ARG A 362 1.49 -23.71 11.45
C ARG A 362 2.95 -23.56 11.87
N ARG A 363 3.70 -24.65 12.03
CA ARG A 363 5.12 -24.59 12.41
C ARG A 363 5.97 -23.87 11.36
N LEU A 364 5.69 -24.11 10.07
CA LEU A 364 6.43 -23.49 8.97
C LEU A 364 6.15 -21.98 8.88
N THR A 365 4.91 -21.58 9.15
CA THR A 365 4.46 -20.19 9.02
C THR A 365 4.53 -19.39 10.31
N SER A 366 5.00 -19.98 11.41
CA SER A 366 4.99 -19.37 12.75
C SER A 366 5.70 -18.01 12.79
N VAL A 367 6.84 -17.88 12.10
CA VAL A 367 7.59 -16.62 12.00
C VAL A 367 6.76 -15.55 11.27
N LEU A 368 6.14 -15.91 10.14
CA LEU A 368 5.28 -15.00 9.40
C LEU A 368 4.03 -14.63 10.19
N GLU A 369 3.42 -15.58 10.91
CA GLU A 369 2.28 -15.31 11.79
C GLU A 369 2.64 -14.26 12.85
N TRP A 370 3.79 -14.44 13.53
CA TRP A 370 4.29 -13.49 14.52
C TRP A 370 4.55 -12.10 13.91
N MET A 371 5.22 -12.04 12.75
CA MET A 371 5.45 -10.78 12.04
C MET A 371 4.13 -10.09 11.69
N GLY A 372 3.11 -10.85 11.29
CA GLY A 372 1.79 -10.31 10.97
C GLY A 372 1.05 -9.71 12.16
N MET A 373 1.12 -10.38 13.31
CA MET A 373 0.53 -9.88 14.57
C MET A 373 1.15 -8.54 15.02
N HIS A 374 2.42 -8.31 14.69
CA HIS A 374 3.19 -7.11 15.04
C HIS A 374 3.48 -6.19 13.84
N SER A 375 2.74 -6.35 12.74
CA SER A 375 3.04 -5.71 11.45
C SER A 375 3.21 -4.19 11.50
N LEU A 376 2.34 -3.46 12.21
CA LEU A 376 2.44 -2.00 12.32
C LEU A 376 3.72 -1.55 13.06
N SER A 377 4.08 -2.25 14.13
CA SER A 377 5.31 -1.95 14.89
C SER A 377 6.55 -2.21 14.05
N ILE A 378 6.59 -3.31 13.31
CA ILE A 378 7.70 -3.63 12.41
C ILE A 378 7.79 -2.59 11.28
N PHE A 379 6.65 -2.20 10.69
CA PHE A 379 6.60 -1.14 9.69
C PHE A 379 7.20 0.17 10.23
N VAL A 380 6.76 0.62 11.41
CA VAL A 380 7.30 1.83 12.06
C VAL A 380 8.80 1.72 12.23
N LEU A 381 9.31 0.60 12.75
CA LEU A 381 10.75 0.39 13.00
C LEU A 381 11.60 0.43 11.72
N ILE A 382 11.09 -0.12 10.62
CA ILE A 382 11.77 -0.15 9.33
C ILE A 382 11.74 1.24 8.68
N THR A 383 10.56 1.84 8.52
CA THR A 383 10.40 3.13 7.82
C THR A 383 11.10 4.27 8.54
N SER A 384 11.17 4.23 9.88
CA SER A 384 11.88 5.26 10.66
C SER A 384 13.39 5.09 10.71
N ASN A 385 13.95 4.05 10.06
CA ASN A 385 15.34 3.62 10.20
C ASN A 385 15.78 3.39 11.67
N LEU A 386 14.85 3.33 12.64
CA LEU A 386 15.19 3.25 14.05
C LEU A 386 15.94 1.96 14.37
N ALA A 387 15.60 0.86 13.68
CA ALA A 387 16.32 -0.41 13.82
C ALA A 387 17.79 -0.27 13.36
N ILE A 388 18.04 0.39 12.22
CA ILE A 388 19.38 0.60 11.68
C ILE A 388 20.17 1.53 12.62
N ILE A 389 19.57 2.64 13.04
CA ILE A 389 20.19 3.60 13.96
C ILE A 389 20.53 2.92 15.28
N ALA A 390 19.64 2.10 15.83
CA ALA A 390 19.90 1.36 17.06
C ALA A 390 21.08 0.38 16.91
N ILE A 391 21.16 -0.37 15.80
CA ILE A 391 22.26 -1.31 15.54
C ILE A 391 23.58 -0.56 15.29
N GLN A 392 23.56 0.50 14.49
CA GLN A 392 24.73 1.34 14.21
C GLN A 392 25.19 2.14 15.43
N GLY A 393 24.29 2.44 16.37
CA GLY A 393 24.60 3.09 17.63
C GLY A 393 25.51 2.27 18.54
N PHE A 394 25.61 0.95 18.33
CA PHE A 394 26.64 0.13 18.95
C PHE A 394 27.91 0.18 18.10
N TYR A 395 28.93 0.86 18.62
CA TYR A 395 30.23 0.99 17.98
C TYR A 395 31.38 0.76 18.94
N TRP A 396 32.52 0.32 18.41
CA TRP A 396 33.76 0.24 19.16
C TRP A 396 34.58 1.49 18.95
N THR A 397 34.93 2.16 20.06
CA THR A 397 35.83 3.33 20.19
C THR A 397 35.43 4.57 19.37
N ALA A 398 35.17 4.44 18.07
CA ALA A 398 34.73 5.50 17.17
C ALA A 398 33.42 5.10 16.45
N PRO A 399 32.50 6.06 16.17
CA PRO A 399 31.21 5.80 15.50
C PRO A 399 31.32 5.12 14.14
N GLU A 400 32.45 5.31 13.47
CA GLU A 400 32.77 4.73 12.16
C GLU A 400 32.94 3.20 12.24
N ASN A 401 33.32 2.69 13.41
CA ASN A 401 33.57 1.27 13.64
C ASN A 401 32.37 0.62 14.35
N ASN A 402 31.20 0.75 13.70
CA ASN A 402 29.94 0.20 14.19
C ASN A 402 29.79 -1.30 13.87
N ILE A 403 28.85 -1.96 14.55
CA ILE A 403 28.55 -3.40 14.33
C ILE A 403 28.30 -3.71 12.86
N VAL A 404 27.61 -2.83 12.13
CA VAL A 404 27.32 -3.04 10.70
C VAL A 404 28.61 -3.05 9.88
N HIS A 405 29.50 -2.08 10.10
CA HIS A 405 30.80 -2.01 9.43
C HIS A 405 31.68 -3.23 9.75
N TRP A 406 31.65 -3.71 11.00
CA TRP A 406 32.35 -4.92 11.41
C TRP A 406 31.81 -6.19 10.69
N ILE A 407 30.50 -6.31 10.56
CA ILE A 407 29.86 -7.43 9.83
C ILE A 407 30.21 -7.38 8.34
N ILE A 408 30.08 -6.21 7.70
CA ILE A 408 30.37 -6.03 6.27
C ILE A 408 31.84 -6.34 5.97
N SER A 409 32.77 -5.79 6.75
CA SER A 409 34.20 -6.03 6.55
C SER A 409 34.61 -7.50 6.71
N ARG A 410 33.87 -8.31 7.49
CA ARG A 410 34.11 -9.76 7.60
C ARG A 410 33.41 -10.62 6.55
N LEU A 411 32.26 -10.19 6.01
CA LEU A 411 31.45 -11.01 5.08
C LEU A 411 31.68 -10.66 3.61
N VAL A 412 32.10 -9.43 3.31
CA VAL A 412 32.31 -8.95 1.92
C VAL A 412 33.79 -8.99 1.50
N HIS A 413 34.71 -9.10 2.46
CA HIS A 413 36.15 -9.22 2.21
C HIS A 413 36.77 -10.54 2.70
N ALA A 414 35.93 -11.54 3.02
CA ALA A 414 36.34 -12.95 3.15
C ALA A 414 35.79 -13.73 1.97
#